data_AF-A0A8K0JDP5-F1
#
_entry.id   AF-A0A8K0JDP5-F1
#
_cell.length_a   1.000
_cell.length_b   1.000
_cell.length_c   1.000
_cell.angle_alpha   90.00
_cell.angle_beta   90.00
_cell.angle_gamma   90.00
#
_symmetry.space_group_name_H-M   'P 1'
#
loop_
_entity.id
_entity.type
_entity.pdbx_description
1 polymer ?
#
loop_
_entity_poly.entity_id
_entity_poly.type
_entity_poly.pdbx_seq_one_letter_code
_entity_poly.pdbx_strand_id
1 'polypeptide(L)'
;MMVVSWVFILPVVVVLSIVRSNLALIARIAFVVIHALALVLASAYNRQTPDLYPNNAHHKIGWIATFVVLAQFLVSVVARWADASTRRRNGLRKHHDHRHTPDPDIARTGLLSSDCENEQLFRLSNDSGPEAAPPLPSPTRTTLATGAAHVAWFHGWKYLVICSRVIDRLILPFGFVAIATGVVTLGRFFEGQAIYSGLAHWIKGGVFFWLGLFTLGRWSGSFAELGWAWNVRPVVHGRQSWWRPSAEFVESGLIFIYGATNIFLEHLGSWGQEWSSQDLEHLSITVLFIGGGLCGMMIESSSMQNLLDTADSA
;
A
#
# COMPACT_ATOMS: atom_id res chain seq x y z
N MET A 1 12.53 1.59 -22.98
CA MET A 1 11.56 2.46 -22.27
C MET A 1 10.92 1.79 -21.06
N MET A 2 10.36 0.57 -21.18
CA MET A 2 9.76 -0.13 -20.02
C MET A 2 10.74 -0.34 -18.85
N VAL A 3 11.95 -0.85 -19.13
CA VAL A 3 12.97 -1.05 -18.09
C VAL A 3 13.34 0.26 -17.39
N VAL A 4 13.52 1.33 -18.16
CA VAL A 4 13.85 2.66 -17.60
C VAL A 4 12.77 3.12 -16.61
N SER A 5 11.51 3.03 -17.01
CA SER A 5 10.36 3.42 -16.18
C SER A 5 10.30 2.61 -14.88
N TRP A 6 10.39 1.29 -14.98
CA TRP A 6 10.11 0.38 -13.86
C TRP A 6 11.31 0.13 -12.94
N VAL A 7 12.55 0.18 -13.45
CA VAL A 7 13.76 -0.07 -12.65
C VAL A 7 14.30 1.20 -12.04
N PHE A 8 14.29 2.33 -12.77
CA PHE A 8 14.96 3.54 -12.30
C PHE A 8 13.98 4.58 -11.77
N ILE A 9 12.88 4.82 -12.48
CA ILE A 9 11.96 5.90 -12.13
C ILE A 9 11.00 5.47 -11.00
N LEU A 10 10.47 4.24 -11.06
CA LEU A 10 9.52 3.74 -10.07
C LEU A 10 10.09 3.69 -8.65
N PRO A 11 11.32 3.23 -8.37
CA PRO A 11 11.87 3.31 -7.02
C PRO A 11 11.98 4.74 -6.50
N VAL A 12 12.37 5.69 -7.36
CA VAL A 12 12.42 7.13 -7.01
C VAL A 12 11.04 7.65 -6.66
N VAL A 13 10.01 7.28 -7.43
CA VAL A 13 8.61 7.60 -7.13
C VAL A 13 8.18 7.06 -5.77
N VAL A 14 8.49 5.80 -5.48
CA VAL A 14 8.11 5.14 -4.22
C VAL A 14 8.79 5.83 -3.03
N VAL A 15 10.09 6.09 -3.10
CA VAL A 15 10.85 6.78 -2.03
C VAL A 15 10.28 8.18 -1.77
N LEU A 16 10.04 8.97 -2.82
CA LEU A 16 9.47 10.31 -2.68
C LEU A 16 8.04 10.29 -2.13
N SER A 17 7.25 9.26 -2.49
CA SER A 17 5.90 9.04 -1.96
C SER A 17 5.92 8.73 -0.46
N ILE A 18 6.84 7.87 -0.01
CA ILE A 18 7.02 7.52 1.40
C ILE A 18 7.37 8.76 2.24
N VAL A 19 8.26 9.61 1.74
CA VAL A 19 8.69 10.86 2.40
C VAL A 19 7.60 11.97 2.32
N ARG A 20 6.48 11.73 1.62
CA ARG A 20 5.38 12.69 1.41
C ARG A 20 5.86 14.03 0.82
N SER A 21 6.86 13.98 -0.07
CA SER A 21 7.42 15.15 -0.73
C SER A 21 6.51 15.69 -1.84
N ASN A 22 6.55 17.00 -2.07
CA ASN A 22 5.85 17.62 -3.20
C ASN A 22 6.35 17.11 -4.55
N LEU A 23 7.64 16.74 -4.62
CA LEU A 23 8.29 16.17 -5.81
C LEU A 23 7.72 14.79 -6.19
N ALA A 24 7.04 14.09 -5.28
CA ALA A 24 6.43 12.79 -5.56
C ALA A 24 5.39 12.87 -6.68
N LEU A 25 4.65 13.98 -6.80
CA LEU A 25 3.69 14.15 -7.90
C LEU A 25 4.40 14.34 -9.24
N ILE A 26 5.48 15.13 -9.26
CA ILE A 26 6.26 15.37 -10.48
C ILE A 26 6.87 14.04 -10.95
N ALA A 27 7.47 13.27 -10.03
CA ALA A 27 8.01 11.96 -10.32
C ALA A 27 6.91 10.98 -10.82
N ARG A 28 5.71 10.99 -10.22
CA ARG A 28 4.56 10.18 -10.66
C ARG A 28 4.10 10.55 -12.07
N ILE A 29 4.02 11.84 -12.40
CA ILE A 29 3.67 12.30 -13.75
C ILE A 29 4.73 11.85 -14.75
N ALA A 30 6.02 12.05 -14.44
CA ALA A 30 7.11 11.60 -15.30
C ALA A 30 7.06 10.09 -15.55
N PHE A 31 6.80 9.30 -14.50
CA PHE A 31 6.63 7.85 -14.61
C PHE A 31 5.46 7.47 -15.54
N VAL A 32 4.27 8.06 -15.35
CA VAL A 32 3.09 7.76 -16.18
C VAL A 32 3.32 8.14 -17.64
N VAL A 33 3.95 9.29 -17.91
CA VAL A 33 4.27 9.73 -19.27
C VAL A 33 5.24 8.76 -19.96
N ILE A 34 6.33 8.39 -19.27
CA ILE A 34 7.32 7.46 -19.82
C ILE A 34 6.74 6.06 -19.99
N HIS A 35 5.89 5.61 -19.07
CA HIS A 35 5.18 4.34 -19.17
C HIS A 35 4.19 4.32 -20.33
N ALA A 36 3.42 5.39 -20.53
CA ALA A 36 2.50 5.52 -21.66
C ALA A 36 3.24 5.51 -23.01
N LEU A 37 4.36 6.24 -23.12
CA LEU A 37 5.22 6.19 -24.31
C LEU A 37 5.76 4.77 -24.54
N ALA A 38 6.16 4.09 -23.47
CA ALA A 38 6.63 2.71 -23.55
C ALA A 38 5.54 1.75 -24.05
N LEU A 39 4.27 1.92 -23.64
CA LEU A 39 3.14 1.13 -24.13
C LEU A 39 2.86 1.36 -25.62
N VAL A 40 2.92 2.62 -26.08
CA VAL A 40 2.74 2.94 -27.50
C VAL A 40 3.81 2.26 -28.34
N LEU A 41 5.09 2.37 -27.93
CA LEU A 41 6.20 1.72 -28.62
C LEU A 41 6.07 0.19 -28.58
N ALA A 42 5.69 -0.39 -27.44
CA ALA A 42 5.47 -1.84 -27.32
C ALA A 42 4.32 -2.34 -28.20
N SER A 43 3.21 -1.59 -28.27
CA SER A 43 2.08 -1.92 -29.14
C SER A 43 2.45 -1.83 -30.62
N ALA A 44 3.24 -0.82 -31.01
CA ALA A 44 3.76 -0.69 -32.37
C ALA A 44 4.69 -1.85 -32.73
N TYR A 45 5.59 -2.23 -31.82
CA TYR A 45 6.49 -3.38 -31.98
C TYR A 45 5.73 -4.69 -32.17
N ASN A 46 4.75 -4.98 -31.30
CA ASN A 46 3.96 -6.22 -31.35
C ASN A 46 3.14 -6.37 -32.64
N ARG A 47 2.82 -5.28 -33.34
CA ARG A 47 2.14 -5.36 -34.66
C ARG A 47 3.09 -5.73 -35.80
N GLN A 48 4.39 -5.48 -35.62
CA GLN A 48 5.42 -5.70 -36.65
C GLN A 48 6.15 -7.03 -36.48
N THR A 49 6.13 -7.61 -35.27
CA THR A 49 6.76 -8.90 -34.98
C THR A 49 5.75 -10.04 -34.94
N PRO A 50 6.06 -11.21 -35.54
CA PRO A 50 5.23 -12.40 -35.39
C PRO A 50 5.11 -12.80 -33.92
N ASP A 51 3.91 -13.22 -33.50
CA ASP A 51 3.68 -13.67 -32.12
C ASP A 51 4.37 -15.03 -31.89
N LEU A 52 5.42 -15.00 -31.07
CA LEU A 52 6.25 -16.15 -30.75
C LEU A 52 5.68 -17.00 -29.60
N TYR A 53 4.81 -16.41 -28.77
CA TYR A 53 4.18 -17.08 -27.63
C TYR A 53 2.69 -16.70 -27.56
N PRO A 54 1.83 -17.43 -28.28
CA PRO A 54 0.40 -17.21 -28.21
C PRO A 54 -0.08 -17.39 -26.77
N ASN A 55 -0.86 -16.43 -26.28
CA ASN A 55 -1.44 -16.43 -24.92
C ASN A 55 -0.43 -16.28 -23.77
N ASN A 56 0.71 -15.62 -24.00
CA ASN A 56 1.72 -15.38 -22.96
C ASN A 56 1.17 -14.64 -21.73
N ALA A 57 1.64 -15.04 -20.55
CA ALA A 57 1.24 -14.42 -19.28
C ALA A 57 1.81 -12.99 -19.14
N HIS A 58 2.95 -12.71 -19.76
CA HIS A 58 3.62 -11.40 -19.67
C HIS A 58 2.72 -10.26 -20.17
N HIS A 59 2.03 -10.44 -21.30
CA HIS A 59 1.10 -9.46 -21.84
C HIS A 59 -0.08 -9.20 -20.89
N LYS A 60 -0.63 -10.25 -20.26
CA LYS A 60 -1.70 -10.11 -19.25
C LYS A 60 -1.21 -9.34 -18.02
N ILE A 61 -0.03 -9.69 -17.52
CA ILE A 61 0.62 -9.01 -16.39
C ILE A 61 0.86 -7.53 -16.74
N GLY A 62 1.30 -7.23 -17.96
CA GLY A 62 1.52 -5.86 -18.44
C GLY A 62 0.25 -5.00 -18.45
N TRP A 63 -0.89 -5.56 -18.85
CA TRP A 63 -2.18 -4.84 -18.78
C TRP A 63 -2.63 -4.61 -17.35
N ILE A 64 -2.56 -5.63 -16.49
CA ILE A 64 -2.87 -5.49 -15.06
C ILE A 64 -2.00 -4.40 -14.44
N ALA A 65 -0.70 -4.41 -14.73
CA ALA A 65 0.25 -3.41 -14.27
C ALA A 65 -0.15 -1.99 -14.70
N THR A 66 -0.54 -1.84 -15.96
CA THR A 66 -0.97 -0.55 -16.53
C THR A 66 -2.21 -0.02 -15.81
N PHE A 67 -3.22 -0.86 -15.60
CA PHE A 67 -4.43 -0.45 -14.87
C PHE A 67 -4.14 -0.07 -13.43
N VAL A 68 -3.28 -0.82 -12.74
CA VAL A 68 -2.86 -0.49 -11.37
C VAL A 68 -2.15 0.86 -11.33
N VAL A 69 -1.19 1.10 -12.23
CA VAL A 69 -0.48 2.39 -12.34
C VAL A 69 -1.46 3.54 -12.59
N LEU A 70 -2.40 3.35 -13.52
CA LEU A 70 -3.43 4.35 -13.82
C LEU A 70 -4.31 4.65 -12.60
N ALA A 71 -4.79 3.62 -11.90
CA ALA A 71 -5.58 3.78 -10.70
C ALA A 71 -4.80 4.52 -9.60
N GLN A 72 -3.53 4.18 -9.37
CA GLN A 72 -2.67 4.88 -8.41
C GLN A 72 -2.49 6.35 -8.76
N PHE A 73 -2.31 6.66 -10.05
CA PHE A 73 -2.20 8.04 -10.51
C PHE A 73 -3.48 8.83 -10.21
N LEU A 74 -4.65 8.28 -10.54
CA LEU A 74 -5.94 8.93 -10.28
C LEU A 74 -6.16 9.17 -8.79
N VAL A 75 -5.93 8.16 -7.94
CA VAL A 75 -6.05 8.30 -6.48
C VAL A 75 -5.12 9.40 -5.96
N SER A 76 -3.89 9.47 -6.49
CA SER A 76 -2.92 10.49 -6.11
C SER A 76 -3.36 11.91 -6.47
N VAL A 77 -3.94 12.08 -7.66
CA VAL A 77 -4.45 13.38 -8.12
C VAL A 77 -5.64 13.81 -7.27
N VAL A 78 -6.61 12.92 -7.05
CA VAL A 78 -7.80 13.22 -6.24
C VAL A 78 -7.41 13.53 -4.79
N ALA A 79 -6.45 12.79 -4.21
CA ALA A 79 -5.98 13.06 -2.85
C ALA A 79 -5.34 14.43 -2.71
N ARG A 80 -4.49 14.83 -3.66
CA ARG A 80 -3.89 16.17 -3.63
C ARG A 80 -4.92 17.27 -3.87
N TRP A 81 -5.91 17.03 -4.72
CA TRP A 81 -7.00 17.96 -4.97
C TRP A 81 -7.92 18.12 -3.73
N ALA A 82 -8.24 17.03 -3.04
CA ALA A 82 -9.00 17.04 -1.79
C ALA A 82 -8.26 17.81 -0.68
N ASP A 83 -6.94 17.63 -0.58
CA ASP A 83 -6.11 18.38 0.37
C ASP A 83 -6.07 19.88 0.03
N ALA A 84 -5.92 20.24 -1.25
CA ALA A 84 -5.88 21.63 -1.71
C ALA A 84 -7.22 22.36 -1.50
N SER A 85 -8.33 21.69 -1.83
CA SER A 85 -9.68 22.25 -1.64
C SER A 85 -10.03 22.46 -0.16
N THR A 86 -9.62 21.54 0.71
CA THR A 86 -9.79 21.66 2.17
C THR A 86 -8.98 22.84 2.74
N ARG A 87 -7.72 23.00 2.31
CA ARG A 87 -6.88 24.14 2.71
C ARG A 87 -7.49 25.48 2.30
N ARG A 88 -8.03 25.56 1.07
CA ARG A 88 -8.67 26.78 0.55
C ARG A 88 -9.92 27.15 1.36
N ARG A 89 -10.76 26.16 1.71
CA ARG A 89 -11.95 26.34 2.56
C ARG A 89 -11.59 26.83 3.96
N ASN A 90 -10.59 26.22 4.60
CA ASN A 90 -10.14 26.60 5.94
C ASN A 90 -9.50 28.00 5.96
N GLY A 91 -8.77 28.37 4.91
CA GLY A 91 -8.21 29.72 4.77
C GLY A 91 -9.30 30.80 4.65
N LEU A 92 -10.34 30.55 3.85
CA LEU A 92 -11.48 31.46 3.72
C LEU A 92 -12.24 31.62 5.06
N ARG A 93 -12.42 30.51 5.79
CA ARG A 93 -13.07 30.52 7.11
C ARG A 93 -12.27 31.33 8.13
N LYS A 94 -10.95 31.22 8.13
CA LYS A 94 -10.05 31.98 9.02
C LYS A 94 -10.05 33.48 8.72
N HIS A 95 -10.20 33.87 7.44
CA HIS A 95 -10.34 35.27 7.04
C HIS A 95 -11.71 35.86 7.42
N HIS A 96 -12.77 35.04 7.47
CA HIS A 96 -14.08 35.49 7.93
C HIS A 96 -14.13 35.70 9.45
N ASP A 97 -13.46 34.83 10.21
CA ASP A 97 -13.37 34.90 11.68
C ASP A 97 -12.61 36.16 12.15
N HIS A 98 -11.54 36.55 11.44
CA HIS A 98 -10.83 37.82 11.71
C HIS A 98 -11.61 39.09 11.34
N ARG A 99 -12.73 39.00 10.60
CA ARG A 99 -13.61 40.16 10.34
C ARG A 99 -14.69 40.34 11.42
N HIS A 100 -14.86 39.37 12.32
CA HIS A 100 -15.90 39.41 13.36
C HIS A 100 -15.37 39.53 14.78
N THR A 101 -14.05 39.66 14.99
CA THR A 101 -13.54 40.26 16.22
C THR A 101 -13.90 41.74 16.21
N PRO A 102 -14.82 42.22 17.07
CA PRO A 102 -15.12 43.64 17.14
C PRO A 102 -13.87 44.36 17.59
N ASP A 103 -13.55 45.46 16.92
CA ASP A 103 -12.57 46.43 17.42
C ASP A 103 -13.04 46.86 18.83
N PRO A 104 -12.24 46.69 19.90
CA PRO A 104 -12.67 47.00 21.26
C PRO A 104 -13.13 48.46 21.45
N ASP A 105 -12.78 49.34 20.50
CA ASP A 105 -13.17 50.75 20.52
C ASP A 105 -14.59 51.02 19.98
N ILE A 106 -15.15 50.14 19.11
CA ILE A 106 -16.51 50.32 18.56
C ILE A 106 -17.59 49.82 19.53
N ALA A 107 -17.27 48.85 20.39
CA ALA A 107 -18.20 48.30 21.38
C ALA A 107 -18.59 49.32 22.48
N ARG A 108 -17.78 50.37 22.70
CA ARG A 108 -18.07 51.41 23.70
C ARG A 108 -19.10 52.44 23.25
N THR A 109 -19.27 52.66 21.94
CA THR A 109 -20.16 53.71 21.43
C THR A 109 -21.63 53.24 21.32
N GLY A 110 -21.86 51.93 21.19
CA GLY A 110 -23.21 51.37 21.04
C GLY A 110 -24.01 51.22 22.35
N LEU A 111 -23.35 51.22 23.51
CA LEU A 111 -24.00 50.98 24.80
C LEU A 111 -24.68 52.21 25.41
N LEU A 112 -24.52 53.40 24.81
CA LEU A 112 -25.10 54.66 25.32
C LEU A 112 -26.38 55.09 24.58
N SER A 113 -26.82 54.37 23.55
CA SER A 113 -27.95 54.77 22.69
C SER A 113 -29.17 53.82 22.73
N SER A 114 -29.15 52.74 23.51
CA SER A 114 -30.11 51.64 23.35
C SER A 114 -31.18 51.51 24.45
N ASP A 115 -31.34 52.51 25.32
CA ASP A 115 -32.22 52.41 26.50
C ASP A 115 -33.53 53.22 26.43
N CYS A 116 -33.89 53.88 25.31
CA CYS A 116 -35.06 54.77 25.28
C CYS A 116 -36.19 54.44 24.27
N GLU A 117 -36.02 53.54 23.30
CA GLU A 117 -37.05 53.33 22.25
C GLU A 117 -37.87 52.03 22.34
N ASN A 118 -37.52 51.10 23.24
CA ASN A 118 -38.14 49.76 23.23
C ASN A 118 -39.48 49.62 23.98
N GLU A 119 -39.92 50.61 24.75
CA GLU A 119 -41.14 50.47 25.57
C GLU A 119 -42.45 50.84 24.84
N GLN A 120 -42.40 51.62 23.76
CA GLN A 120 -43.61 52.09 23.06
C GLN A 120 -44.06 51.20 21.89
N LEU A 121 -43.18 50.36 21.34
CA LEU A 121 -43.48 49.48 20.20
C LEU A 121 -44.10 48.13 20.60
N PHE A 122 -44.15 47.80 21.89
CA PHE A 122 -44.70 46.52 22.39
C PHE A 122 -46.21 46.56 22.66
N ARG A 123 -46.86 47.74 22.67
CA ARG A 123 -48.28 47.88 23.07
C ARG A 123 -49.29 48.05 21.94
N LEU A 124 -48.90 47.95 20.67
CA LEU A 124 -49.78 48.31 19.53
C LEU A 124 -50.12 47.21 18.52
N SER A 125 -49.89 45.93 18.83
CA SER A 125 -50.31 44.83 17.94
C SER A 125 -51.03 43.73 18.70
N ASN A 126 -52.32 43.92 18.97
CA ASN A 126 -53.18 42.85 19.44
C ASN A 126 -54.60 43.03 18.90
N ASP A 127 -54.79 42.83 17.59
CA ASP A 127 -56.13 42.58 17.03
C ASP A 127 -56.02 41.87 15.66
N SER A 128 -56.30 40.55 15.63
CA SER A 128 -56.67 39.72 14.47
C SER A 128 -56.85 38.26 14.94
N GLY A 129 -57.94 37.60 14.51
CA GLY A 129 -58.41 36.30 15.01
C GLY A 129 -57.54 35.07 14.73
N PRO A 130 -58.02 33.84 15.02
CA PRO A 130 -57.18 32.64 14.97
C PRO A 130 -56.97 32.19 13.53
N GLU A 131 -55.93 32.71 12.89
CA GLU A 131 -55.44 32.18 11.62
C GLU A 131 -54.54 30.97 11.91
N ALA A 132 -54.86 29.85 11.26
CA ALA A 132 -54.18 28.58 11.45
C ALA A 132 -52.66 28.74 11.25
N ALA A 133 -51.88 28.27 12.22
CA ALA A 133 -50.43 28.24 12.13
C ALA A 133 -49.99 27.61 10.79
N PRO A 134 -49.06 28.23 10.04
CA PRO A 134 -48.50 27.58 8.86
C PRO A 134 -47.85 26.26 9.31
N PRO A 135 -48.04 25.14 8.57
CA PRO A 135 -47.43 23.89 8.95
C PRO A 135 -45.90 24.08 8.99
N LEU A 136 -45.30 23.78 10.14
CA LEU A 136 -43.86 23.71 10.31
C LEU A 136 -43.26 22.87 9.18
N PRO A 137 -42.18 23.31 8.49
CA PRO A 137 -41.50 22.44 7.54
C PRO A 137 -40.99 21.23 8.32
N SER A 138 -41.49 20.06 7.95
CA SER A 138 -41.10 18.80 8.56
C SER A 138 -39.59 18.64 8.46
N PRO A 139 -38.90 18.34 9.57
CA PRO A 139 -37.48 18.10 9.50
C PRO A 139 -37.26 16.81 8.70
N THR A 140 -36.47 16.95 7.62
CA THR A 140 -35.25 16.15 7.61
C THR A 140 -35.43 14.67 7.21
N ARG A 141 -36.01 14.39 6.04
CA ARG A 141 -35.75 13.11 5.33
C ARG A 141 -34.54 13.20 4.38
N THR A 142 -34.24 14.39 3.87
CA THR A 142 -33.09 14.62 2.98
C THR A 142 -31.77 14.71 3.72
N THR A 143 -31.71 15.27 4.94
CA THR A 143 -30.40 15.46 5.60
C THR A 143 -29.85 14.17 6.24
N LEU A 144 -30.70 13.21 6.63
CA LEU A 144 -30.26 11.90 7.14
C LEU A 144 -29.63 11.03 6.04
N ALA A 145 -30.25 10.98 4.85
CA ALA A 145 -29.68 10.29 3.70
C ALA A 145 -28.35 10.95 3.23
N THR A 146 -28.32 12.28 3.23
CA THR A 146 -27.09 13.04 2.88
C THR A 146 -25.98 12.84 3.92
N GLY A 147 -26.33 12.76 5.21
CA GLY A 147 -25.39 12.50 6.29
C GLY A 147 -24.77 11.09 6.23
N ALA A 148 -25.60 10.06 6.02
CA ALA A 148 -25.14 8.68 5.87
C ALA A 148 -24.22 8.50 4.65
N ALA A 149 -24.56 9.12 3.51
CA ALA A 149 -23.73 9.10 2.31
C ALA A 149 -22.37 9.79 2.52
N HIS A 150 -22.35 10.92 3.24
CA HIS A 150 -21.11 11.63 3.55
C HIS A 150 -20.20 10.84 4.50
N VAL A 151 -20.78 10.16 5.50
CA VAL A 151 -20.02 9.28 6.41
C VAL A 151 -19.47 8.06 5.67
N ALA A 152 -20.27 7.41 4.83
CA ALA A 152 -19.81 6.27 4.01
C ALA A 152 -18.69 6.69 3.05
N TRP A 153 -18.81 7.86 2.41
CA TRP A 153 -17.79 8.45 1.55
C TRP A 153 -16.46 8.67 2.29
N PHE A 154 -16.48 9.22 3.50
CA PHE A 154 -15.25 9.42 4.28
C PHE A 154 -14.56 8.11 4.67
N HIS A 155 -15.34 7.09 5.06
CA HIS A 155 -14.78 5.77 5.37
C HIS A 155 -14.17 5.12 4.11
N GLY A 156 -14.92 5.11 3.01
CA GLY A 156 -14.44 4.59 1.72
C GLY A 156 -13.16 5.28 1.25
N TRP A 157 -13.10 6.61 1.36
CA TRP A 157 -11.90 7.39 1.04
C TRP A 157 -10.70 7.01 1.91
N LYS A 158 -10.91 6.82 3.23
CA LYS A 158 -9.85 6.38 4.15
C LYS A 158 -9.31 5.01 3.75
N TYR A 159 -10.18 4.03 3.46
CA TYR A 159 -9.74 2.70 3.02
C TYR A 159 -8.99 2.76 1.70
N LEU A 160 -9.47 3.53 0.72
CA LEU A 160 -8.83 3.69 -0.57
C LEU A 160 -7.41 4.29 -0.45
N VAL A 161 -7.22 5.28 0.42
CA VAL A 161 -5.88 5.85 0.71
C VAL A 161 -4.97 4.85 1.43
N ILE A 162 -5.51 4.00 2.30
CA ILE A 162 -4.73 2.93 2.93
C ILE A 162 -4.31 1.91 1.87
N CYS A 163 -5.24 1.45 1.03
CA CYS A 163 -4.96 0.52 -0.06
C CYS A 163 -3.93 1.08 -1.03
N SER A 164 -3.99 2.37 -1.39
CA SER A 164 -3.01 2.98 -2.28
C SER A 164 -1.60 2.99 -1.68
N ARG A 165 -1.46 3.23 -0.37
CA ARG A 165 -0.16 3.14 0.33
C ARG A 165 0.39 1.72 0.37
N VAL A 166 -0.49 0.71 0.48
CA VAL A 166 -0.09 -0.70 0.40
C VAL A 166 0.38 -1.02 -1.02
N ILE A 167 -0.39 -0.59 -2.03
CA ILE A 167 -0.03 -0.80 -3.44
C ILE A 167 1.28 -0.12 -3.80
N ASP A 168 1.55 1.12 -3.33
CA ASP A 168 2.82 1.82 -3.52
C ASP A 168 4.04 1.01 -3.03
N ARG A 169 3.87 0.11 -2.05
CA ARG A 169 4.94 -0.77 -1.54
C ARG A 169 5.03 -2.07 -2.32
N LEU A 170 3.88 -2.62 -2.74
CA LEU A 170 3.80 -3.86 -3.50
C LEU A 170 4.14 -3.68 -4.99
N ILE A 171 4.06 -2.46 -5.53
CA ILE A 171 4.33 -2.16 -6.94
C ILE A 171 5.79 -2.45 -7.31
N LEU A 172 6.73 -2.36 -6.36
CA LEU A 172 8.16 -2.60 -6.58
C LEU A 172 8.46 -4.09 -6.83
N PRO A 173 8.08 -5.03 -5.94
CA PRO A 173 8.22 -6.46 -6.23
C PRO A 173 7.37 -6.92 -7.41
N PHE A 174 6.17 -6.35 -7.57
CA PHE A 174 5.35 -6.64 -8.75
C PHE A 174 6.03 -6.19 -10.06
N GLY A 175 6.68 -5.03 -10.06
CA GLY A 175 7.47 -4.53 -11.19
C GLY A 175 8.63 -5.45 -11.55
N PHE A 176 9.32 -6.01 -10.54
CA PHE A 176 10.35 -7.02 -10.78
C PHE A 176 9.77 -8.27 -11.45
N VAL A 177 8.62 -8.79 -10.99
CA VAL A 177 7.96 -9.94 -11.63
C VAL A 177 7.59 -9.64 -13.09
N ALA A 178 7.07 -8.44 -13.37
CA ALA A 178 6.74 -8.02 -14.73
C ALA A 178 7.98 -7.96 -15.65
N ILE A 179 9.10 -7.44 -15.15
CA ILE A 179 10.36 -7.41 -15.91
C ILE A 179 10.93 -8.81 -16.07
N ALA A 180 10.97 -9.61 -15.00
CA ALA A 180 11.51 -10.96 -15.01
C ALA A 180 10.76 -11.85 -16.01
N THR A 181 9.42 -11.75 -16.05
CA THR A 181 8.60 -12.44 -17.06
C THR A 181 8.82 -11.87 -18.47
N GLY A 182 9.03 -10.56 -18.61
CA GLY A 182 9.36 -9.93 -19.89
C GLY A 182 10.71 -10.40 -20.45
N VAL A 183 11.72 -10.52 -19.59
CA VAL A 183 13.05 -11.02 -19.97
C VAL A 183 12.98 -12.47 -20.43
N VAL A 184 12.24 -13.33 -19.73
CA VAL A 184 12.06 -14.73 -20.13
C VAL A 184 11.31 -14.86 -21.46
N THR A 185 10.22 -14.11 -21.63
CA THR A 185 9.37 -14.20 -22.84
C THR A 185 10.03 -13.59 -24.08
N LEU A 186 10.73 -12.46 -23.94
CA LEU A 186 11.44 -11.83 -25.05
C LEU A 186 12.79 -12.52 -25.35
N GLY A 187 13.46 -13.05 -24.32
CA GLY A 187 14.75 -13.72 -24.47
C GLY A 187 14.66 -15.18 -24.92
N ARG A 188 13.46 -15.76 -25.02
CA ARG A 188 13.23 -17.20 -25.32
C ARG A 188 14.12 -18.12 -24.49
N PHE A 189 14.29 -17.80 -23.20
CA PHE A 189 15.24 -18.53 -22.36
C PHE A 189 14.85 -19.99 -22.11
N PHE A 190 13.56 -20.32 -22.19
CA PHE A 190 13.07 -21.66 -21.92
C PHE A 190 12.11 -22.14 -23.02
N GLU A 191 12.48 -23.22 -23.70
CA GLU A 191 11.68 -23.87 -24.75
C GLU A 191 11.60 -25.38 -24.53
N GLY A 192 10.46 -25.99 -24.89
CA GLY A 192 10.26 -27.44 -24.86
C GLY A 192 10.26 -28.05 -23.44
N GLN A 193 10.92 -29.19 -23.28
CA GLN A 193 10.91 -29.97 -22.03
C GLN A 193 11.66 -29.29 -20.86
N ALA A 194 12.46 -28.25 -21.15
CA ALA A 194 13.24 -27.53 -20.14
C ALA A 194 12.48 -26.36 -19.46
N ILE A 195 11.22 -26.13 -19.82
CA ILE A 195 10.44 -24.98 -19.33
C ILE A 195 10.31 -24.98 -17.81
N TYR A 196 9.92 -26.10 -17.21
CA TYR A 196 9.69 -26.17 -15.77
C TYR A 196 10.99 -26.12 -14.96
N SER A 197 12.03 -26.84 -15.41
CA SER A 197 13.35 -26.80 -14.77
C SER A 197 13.98 -25.40 -14.83
N GLY A 198 13.93 -24.76 -16.00
CA GLY A 198 14.43 -23.41 -16.18
C GLY A 198 13.66 -22.36 -15.38
N LEU A 199 12.32 -22.45 -15.38
CA LEU A 199 11.45 -21.58 -14.59
C LEU A 199 11.73 -21.71 -13.08
N ALA A 200 11.96 -22.92 -12.59
CA ALA A 200 12.31 -23.15 -11.19
C ALA A 200 13.63 -22.44 -10.82
N HIS A 201 14.66 -22.54 -11.66
CA HIS A 201 15.92 -21.82 -11.47
C HIS A 201 15.74 -20.29 -11.53
N TRP A 202 14.90 -19.81 -12.44
CA TRP A 202 14.59 -18.39 -12.57
C TRP A 202 13.90 -17.82 -11.33
N ILE A 203 12.90 -18.54 -10.80
CA ILE A 203 12.20 -18.17 -9.56
C ILE A 203 13.19 -18.19 -8.39
N LYS A 204 14.00 -19.25 -8.27
CA LYS A 204 15.01 -19.38 -7.22
C LYS A 204 16.01 -18.22 -7.24
N GLY A 205 16.50 -17.84 -8.43
CA GLY A 205 17.35 -16.67 -8.61
C GLY A 205 16.69 -15.36 -8.18
N GLY A 206 15.40 -15.18 -8.50
CA GLY A 206 14.61 -14.04 -8.05
C GLY A 206 14.47 -13.97 -6.54
N VAL A 207 14.20 -15.11 -5.88
CA VAL A 207 14.12 -15.19 -4.40
C VAL A 207 15.46 -14.80 -3.77
N PHE A 208 16.58 -15.33 -4.26
CA PHE A 208 17.91 -14.96 -3.76
C PHE A 208 18.24 -13.49 -3.96
N PHE A 209 17.86 -12.90 -5.09
CA PHE A 209 18.06 -11.48 -5.35
C PHE A 209 17.32 -10.61 -4.32
N TRP A 210 16.05 -10.91 -4.07
CA TRP A 210 15.23 -10.15 -3.11
C TRP A 210 15.63 -10.39 -1.67
N LEU A 211 15.98 -11.63 -1.31
CA LEU A 211 16.54 -11.95 -0.01
C LEU A 211 17.86 -11.19 0.21
N GLY A 212 18.76 -11.18 -0.79
CA GLY A 212 20.00 -10.41 -0.75
C GLY A 212 19.76 -8.91 -0.55
N LEU A 213 18.80 -8.33 -1.28
CA LEU A 213 18.42 -6.92 -1.08
C LEU A 213 17.84 -6.66 0.31
N PHE A 214 17.01 -7.57 0.82
CA PHE A 214 16.45 -7.48 2.18
C PHE A 214 17.55 -7.60 3.25
N THR A 215 18.49 -8.53 3.11
CA THR A 215 19.65 -8.70 3.99
C THR A 215 20.56 -7.48 3.94
N LEU A 216 20.84 -6.93 2.75
CA LEU A 216 21.56 -5.66 2.61
C LEU A 216 20.81 -4.48 3.26
N GLY A 217 19.49 -4.46 3.16
CA GLY A 217 18.63 -3.52 3.87
C GLY A 217 18.80 -3.64 5.39
N ARG A 218 18.70 -4.85 5.93
CA ARG A 218 18.98 -5.14 7.34
C ARG A 218 20.38 -4.67 7.71
N TRP A 219 21.40 -5.00 6.91
CA TRP A 219 22.81 -4.62 7.11
C TRP A 219 23.12 -3.12 6.92
N SER A 220 22.26 -2.36 6.26
CA SER A 220 22.38 -0.90 6.22
C SER A 220 21.67 -0.20 7.39
N GLY A 221 21.07 -0.97 8.31
CA GLY A 221 20.35 -0.45 9.47
C GLY A 221 18.85 -0.20 9.21
N SER A 222 18.33 -0.62 8.06
CA SER A 222 16.89 -0.58 7.80
C SER A 222 16.16 -1.51 8.77
N PHE A 223 14.90 -1.18 9.08
CA PHE A 223 14.04 -1.97 9.99
C PHE A 223 14.49 -1.99 11.47
N ALA A 224 15.27 -0.99 11.91
CA ALA A 224 15.64 -0.82 13.31
C ALA A 224 14.42 -0.68 14.24
N GLU A 225 13.32 -0.08 13.77
CA GLU A 225 12.05 0.03 14.51
C GLU A 225 11.44 -1.32 14.88
N LEU A 226 11.66 -2.34 14.04
CA LEU A 226 11.21 -3.72 14.26
C LEU A 226 12.21 -4.55 15.09
N GLY A 227 13.38 -3.98 15.41
CA GLY A 227 14.49 -4.72 16.03
C GLY A 227 15.24 -5.63 15.07
N TRP A 228 15.03 -5.46 13.75
CA TRP A 228 15.64 -6.30 12.71
C TRP A 228 16.92 -5.68 12.14
N ALA A 229 17.32 -4.48 12.56
CA ALA A 229 18.60 -3.92 12.16
C ALA A 229 19.74 -4.62 12.93
N TRP A 230 20.83 -4.96 12.25
CA TRP A 230 22.00 -5.57 12.89
C TRP A 230 22.69 -4.64 13.90
N ASN A 231 22.65 -3.33 13.67
CA ASN A 231 23.45 -2.33 14.42
C ASN A 231 22.70 -1.65 15.57
N VAL A 232 21.38 -1.85 15.68
CA VAL A 232 20.54 -1.08 16.61
C VAL A 232 19.73 -2.03 17.47
N ARG A 233 19.91 -1.91 18.79
CA ARG A 233 19.07 -2.62 19.75
C ARG A 233 17.65 -2.06 19.72
N PRO A 234 16.60 -2.91 19.75
CA PRO A 234 15.22 -2.45 19.70
C PRO A 234 14.92 -1.48 20.86
N VAL A 235 14.46 -0.28 20.55
CA VAL A 235 14.07 0.69 21.58
C VAL A 235 12.70 0.30 22.13
N VAL A 236 12.69 -0.31 23.32
CA VAL A 236 11.48 -0.71 24.02
C VAL A 236 10.84 0.53 24.66
N HIS A 237 9.92 1.18 23.93
CA HIS A 237 9.01 2.14 24.55
C HIS A 237 7.87 1.39 25.22
N GLY A 238 7.62 1.69 26.51
CA GLY A 238 6.69 0.98 27.36
C GLY A 238 5.27 0.81 26.78
N ARG A 239 4.64 -0.29 27.23
CA ARG A 239 3.32 -0.86 26.86
C ARG A 239 3.35 -1.81 25.65
N GLN A 240 3.58 -3.09 26.01
CA GLN A 240 3.22 -4.34 25.33
C GLN A 240 2.86 -4.27 23.83
N SER A 241 3.81 -4.66 22.99
CA SER A 241 3.53 -5.20 21.66
C SER A 241 3.38 -6.72 21.82
N TRP A 242 2.16 -7.23 21.79
CA TRP A 242 1.83 -8.64 22.06
C TRP A 242 2.48 -9.66 21.11
N TRP A 243 2.99 -9.21 19.95
CA TRP A 243 3.72 -10.08 19.03
C TRP A 243 4.72 -9.27 18.20
N ARG A 244 6.01 -9.56 18.33
CA ARG A 244 7.09 -9.03 17.48
C ARG A 244 8.00 -10.19 17.08
N PRO A 245 7.74 -10.85 15.94
CA PRO A 245 8.60 -11.94 15.50
C PRO A 245 10.00 -11.38 15.21
N SER A 246 11.02 -12.07 15.70
CA SER A 246 12.41 -11.81 15.35
C SER A 246 12.62 -12.04 13.86
N ALA A 247 13.62 -11.38 13.29
CA ALA A 247 13.94 -11.58 11.89
C ALA A 247 14.35 -13.04 11.62
N GLU A 248 15.07 -13.66 12.55
CA GLU A 248 15.50 -15.06 12.44
C GLU A 248 14.30 -16.02 12.48
N PHE A 249 13.25 -15.70 13.24
CA PHE A 249 11.98 -16.43 13.24
C PHE A 249 11.29 -16.32 11.87
N VAL A 250 11.25 -15.13 11.27
CA VAL A 250 10.64 -14.90 9.95
C VAL A 250 11.44 -15.58 8.85
N GLU A 251 12.77 -15.50 8.89
CA GLU A 251 13.67 -16.17 7.96
C GLU A 251 13.52 -17.70 8.06
N SER A 252 13.46 -18.24 9.27
CA SER A 252 13.21 -19.67 9.51
C SER A 252 11.82 -20.11 9.05
N GLY A 253 10.79 -19.28 9.29
CA GLY A 253 9.44 -19.51 8.80
C GLY A 253 9.33 -19.45 7.27
N LEU A 254 10.10 -18.56 6.62
CA LEU A 254 10.19 -18.51 5.15
C LEU A 254 10.84 -19.77 4.59
N ILE A 255 11.93 -20.26 5.19
CA ILE A 255 12.58 -21.52 4.81
C ILE A 255 11.60 -22.70 4.99
N PHE A 256 10.86 -22.72 6.10
CA PHE A 256 9.84 -23.73 6.35
C PHE A 256 8.72 -23.72 5.30
N ILE A 257 8.11 -22.55 5.04
CA ILE A 257 7.04 -22.42 4.05
C ILE A 257 7.55 -22.76 2.64
N TYR A 258 8.77 -22.32 2.31
CA TYR A 258 9.41 -22.63 1.04
C TYR A 258 9.63 -24.14 0.88
N GLY A 259 10.19 -24.81 1.88
CA GLY A 259 10.35 -26.27 1.88
C GLY A 259 9.01 -27.00 1.76
N ALA A 260 8.01 -26.58 2.55
CA ALA A 260 6.65 -27.15 2.54
C ALA A 260 5.91 -26.92 1.21
N THR A 261 6.21 -25.86 0.48
CA THR A 261 5.61 -25.60 -0.84
C THR A 261 6.37 -26.34 -1.94
N ASN A 262 7.71 -26.39 -1.86
CA ASN A 262 8.54 -27.03 -2.88
C ASN A 262 8.38 -28.54 -2.95
N ILE A 263 8.02 -29.22 -1.84
CA ILE A 263 7.75 -30.66 -1.88
C ILE A 263 6.65 -31.01 -2.90
N PHE A 264 5.67 -30.13 -3.08
CA PHE A 264 4.60 -30.30 -4.06
C PHE A 264 5.02 -29.87 -5.46
N LEU A 265 5.90 -28.86 -5.58
CA LEU A 265 6.34 -28.32 -6.87
C LEU A 265 7.30 -29.27 -7.60
N GLU A 266 8.10 -30.06 -6.88
CA GLU A 266 9.09 -30.97 -7.47
C GLU A 266 8.43 -32.06 -8.34
N HIS A 267 7.27 -32.57 -7.92
CA HIS A 267 6.55 -33.63 -8.66
C HIS A 267 5.54 -33.11 -9.71
N LEU A 268 5.42 -31.78 -9.91
CA LEU A 268 4.52 -31.24 -10.93
C LEU A 268 5.04 -31.43 -12.36
N GLY A 269 6.37 -31.49 -12.54
CA GLY A 269 6.99 -31.68 -13.86
C GLY A 269 6.84 -33.08 -14.44
N SER A 270 6.62 -34.08 -13.58
CA SER A 270 6.53 -35.51 -13.91
C SER A 270 5.28 -36.15 -13.28
N TRP A 271 4.20 -35.38 -13.11
CA TRP A 271 2.99 -35.83 -12.43
C TRP A 271 2.43 -37.11 -13.09
N GLY A 272 2.50 -38.23 -12.36
CA GLY A 272 2.02 -39.55 -12.81
C GLY A 272 3.08 -40.44 -13.46
N GLN A 273 4.34 -40.00 -13.51
CA GLN A 273 5.50 -40.83 -13.90
C GLN A 273 6.22 -41.38 -12.66
N GLU A 274 7.10 -42.36 -12.85
CA GLU A 274 7.93 -42.90 -11.77
C GLU A 274 8.89 -41.84 -11.20
N TRP A 275 9.13 -41.92 -9.89
CA TRP A 275 10.07 -41.02 -9.20
C TRP A 275 11.48 -41.23 -9.73
N SER A 276 12.07 -40.18 -10.30
CA SER A 276 13.47 -40.18 -10.71
C SER A 276 14.38 -40.10 -9.49
N SER A 277 15.63 -40.57 -9.62
CA SER A 277 16.66 -40.37 -8.58
C SER A 277 16.89 -38.88 -8.28
N GLN A 278 16.75 -38.02 -9.28
CA GLN A 278 16.86 -36.57 -9.13
C GLN A 278 15.71 -35.98 -8.30
N ASP A 279 14.48 -36.49 -8.48
CA ASP A 279 13.31 -36.05 -7.72
C ASP A 279 13.47 -36.40 -6.24
N LEU A 280 14.08 -37.56 -5.94
CA LEU A 280 14.39 -37.98 -4.57
C LEU A 280 15.49 -37.13 -3.92
N GLU A 281 16.50 -36.72 -4.69
CA GLU A 281 17.53 -35.78 -4.21
C GLU A 281 16.91 -34.43 -3.87
N HIS A 282 16.10 -33.84 -4.76
CA HIS A 282 15.43 -32.58 -4.49
C HIS A 282 14.43 -32.69 -3.34
N LEU A 283 13.71 -33.80 -3.24
CA LEU A 283 12.83 -34.09 -2.10
C LEU A 283 13.61 -34.05 -0.78
N SER A 284 14.80 -34.67 -0.71
CA SER A 284 15.62 -34.67 0.50
C SER A 284 16.01 -33.25 0.96
N ILE A 285 16.31 -32.35 0.01
CA ILE A 285 16.62 -30.94 0.29
C ILE A 285 15.39 -30.22 0.84
N THR A 286 14.20 -30.47 0.28
CA THR A 286 12.96 -29.84 0.78
C THR A 286 12.61 -30.29 2.19
N VAL A 287 12.82 -31.56 2.52
CA VAL A 287 12.64 -32.10 3.88
C VAL A 287 13.63 -31.45 4.85
N LEU A 288 14.88 -31.24 4.43
CA LEU A 288 15.88 -30.52 5.22
C LEU A 288 15.44 -29.06 5.49
N PHE A 289 14.86 -28.37 4.51
CA PHE A 289 14.33 -27.01 4.69
C PHE A 289 13.14 -26.97 5.65
N ILE A 290 12.23 -27.93 5.57
CA ILE A 290 11.13 -28.05 6.54
C ILE A 290 11.68 -28.25 7.95
N GLY A 291 12.58 -29.21 8.13
CA GLY A 291 13.17 -29.52 9.44
C GLY A 291 13.99 -28.34 10.01
N GLY A 292 14.88 -27.77 9.19
CA GLY A 292 15.72 -26.64 9.58
C GLY A 292 14.92 -25.38 9.89
N GLY A 293 13.92 -25.06 9.06
CA GLY A 293 13.03 -23.92 9.29
C GLY A 293 12.17 -24.09 10.55
N LEU A 294 11.66 -25.30 10.79
CA LEU A 294 10.93 -25.61 12.03
C LEU A 294 11.83 -25.48 13.27
N CYS A 295 13.04 -26.04 13.20
CA CYS A 295 14.02 -25.96 14.28
C CYS A 295 14.41 -24.49 14.58
N GLY A 296 14.65 -23.68 13.55
CA GLY A 296 14.94 -22.24 13.72
C GLY A 296 13.77 -21.47 14.36
N MET A 297 12.53 -21.74 13.93
CA MET A 297 11.34 -21.16 14.58
C MET A 297 11.18 -21.62 16.03
N MET A 298 11.51 -22.87 16.34
CA MET A 298 11.47 -23.44 17.68
C MET A 298 12.47 -22.75 18.63
N ILE A 299 13.72 -22.59 18.19
CA ILE A 299 14.78 -21.93 18.99
C ILE A 299 14.42 -20.47 19.30
N GLU A 300 13.80 -19.78 18.36
CA GLU A 300 13.43 -18.37 18.51
C GLU A 300 12.09 -18.18 19.25
N SER A 301 11.39 -19.27 19.62
CA SER A 301 10.15 -19.22 20.37
C SER A 301 10.41 -19.00 21.87
N SER A 302 9.75 -17.99 22.45
CA SER A 302 9.85 -17.66 23.88
C SER A 302 9.45 -18.83 24.79
N SER A 303 8.60 -19.73 24.33
CA SER A 303 8.18 -20.90 25.11
C SER A 303 9.32 -21.90 25.32
N MET A 304 10.21 -22.07 24.35
CA MET A 304 11.35 -23.00 24.48
C MET A 304 12.51 -22.37 25.22
N GLN A 305 12.76 -21.09 25.02
CA GLN A 305 13.75 -20.34 25.81
C GLN A 305 13.41 -20.40 27.30
N ASN A 306 12.16 -20.16 27.67
CA ASN A 306 11.71 -20.29 29.06
C ASN A 306 11.86 -21.72 29.61
N LEU A 307 11.66 -22.76 28.78
CA LEU A 307 11.85 -24.16 29.20
C LEU A 307 13.33 -24.52 29.40
N LEU A 308 14.22 -24.00 28.54
CA LEU A 308 15.67 -24.18 28.66
C LEU A 308 16.22 -23.42 29.88
N ASP A 309 15.81 -22.17 30.06
CA ASP A 309 16.20 -21.36 31.22
C ASP A 309 15.74 -22.01 32.53
N THR A 310 14.54 -22.61 32.54
CA THR A 310 14.03 -23.35 33.70
C THR A 310 14.86 -24.61 33.97
N ALA A 311 15.31 -25.32 32.92
CA ALA A 311 16.11 -26.53 33.04
C ALA A 311 17.55 -26.26 33.54
N ASP A 312 18.16 -25.14 33.12
CA ASP A 312 19.50 -24.74 33.58
C ASP A 312 19.51 -24.21 35.03
N SER A 313 18.35 -23.81 35.55
CA SER A 313 18.17 -23.32 36.91
C SER A 313 17.80 -24.40 37.96
N ALA A 314 17.70 -25.67 37.54
CA ALA A 314 17.41 -26.84 38.37
C ALA A 314 18.65 -27.70 38.62
#